data_AF-A0A0G3F6S3-F1
#
_entry.id   AF-A0A0G3F6S3-F1
#
_cell.length_a   1.000
_cell.length_b   1.000
_cell.length_c   1.000
_cell.angle_alpha   90.00
_cell.angle_beta   90.00
_cell.angle_gamma   90.00
#
_symmetry.space_group_name_H-M   'P 1'
#
loop_
_entity.id
_entity.type
_entity.pdbx_description
1 polymer ?
#
loop_
_entity_poly.entity_id
_entity_poly.type
_entity_poly.pdbx_seq_one_letter_code
_entity_poly.pdbx_strand_id
1 'polypeptide(L)'
;MKNFSSSINKDNNIISPENKILTEKIEEPHKIFKYLLNLIIFLGGSGFLITGISSYLGYNFINILNAKEILFFPQGITMCFYGTIGIVLSINQTFIIFNGIGEGYNEFNKSKGIMKIFRKGFPGKNSDIDIIYSLNDIEAIRLDIKTELFNTRQNIFVCIKGKPDLPILQLNTPIKLRELEDRTSKLASFLNVSVKGI
;
A
#
# COMPACT_ATOMS: atom_id res chain seq x y z
N MET A 1 0.63 8.35 -29.43
CA MET A 1 1.75 8.62 -28.50
C MET A 1 2.05 7.35 -27.74
N LYS A 2 3.34 7.00 -27.69
CA LYS A 2 3.88 5.66 -27.42
C LYS A 2 3.58 5.12 -26.01
N ASN A 3 3.24 3.83 -26.00
CA ASN A 3 3.27 2.85 -24.92
C ASN A 3 4.13 3.22 -23.70
N PHE A 4 3.49 3.35 -22.53
CA PHE A 4 4.15 3.44 -21.23
C PHE A 4 3.50 2.52 -20.17
N SER A 5 2.90 1.40 -20.61
CA SER A 5 2.17 0.46 -19.73
C SER A 5 2.66 -1.00 -19.83
N SER A 6 3.92 -1.24 -20.20
CA SER A 6 4.44 -2.61 -20.39
C SER A 6 5.75 -2.92 -19.68
N SER A 7 6.12 -2.21 -18.61
CA SER A 7 7.41 -2.42 -17.93
C SER A 7 7.35 -2.48 -16.40
N ILE A 8 6.18 -2.75 -15.81
CA ILE A 8 6.06 -2.95 -14.36
C ILE A 8 5.66 -4.41 -14.10
N ASN A 9 6.50 -5.10 -13.32
CA ASN A 9 6.33 -6.45 -12.76
C ASN A 9 6.60 -7.67 -13.67
N LYS A 10 7.86 -7.85 -14.10
CA LYS A 10 8.33 -9.18 -14.49
C LYS A 10 9.44 -9.77 -13.61
N ASP A 11 10.07 -8.99 -12.74
CA ASP A 11 11.24 -9.45 -11.99
C ASP A 11 11.06 -9.17 -10.50
N ASN A 12 10.46 -10.10 -9.74
CA ASN A 12 10.61 -10.16 -8.27
C ASN A 12 10.23 -11.52 -7.64
N ASN A 13 10.14 -12.61 -8.43
CA ASN A 13 10.12 -13.96 -7.87
C ASN A 13 11.56 -14.44 -7.75
N ILE A 14 12.14 -14.34 -6.55
CA ILE A 14 13.41 -15.01 -6.24
C ILE A 14 13.10 -16.50 -6.13
N ILE A 15 13.21 -17.21 -7.24
CA ILE A 15 13.20 -18.67 -7.26
C ILE A 15 14.62 -19.12 -6.92
N SER A 16 14.90 -19.30 -5.62
CA SER A 16 16.14 -19.94 -5.18
C SER A 16 16.14 -21.44 -5.58
N PRO A 17 17.33 -22.03 -5.82
CA PRO A 17 17.49 -23.25 -6.60
C PRO A 17 17.23 -24.50 -5.76
N GLU A 18 16.00 -24.68 -5.31
CA GLU A 18 15.38 -25.93 -4.87
C GLU A 18 13.90 -25.61 -4.69
N ASN A 19 12.98 -26.36 -5.33
CA ASN A 19 11.53 -26.16 -5.39
C ASN A 19 10.77 -26.20 -4.03
N LYS A 20 11.39 -25.78 -2.94
CA LYS A 20 10.92 -25.95 -1.56
C LYS A 20 10.41 -24.66 -0.92
N ILE A 21 10.80 -23.48 -1.40
CA ILE A 21 10.38 -22.19 -0.80
C ILE A 21 9.84 -21.26 -1.88
N LEU A 22 8.61 -20.78 -1.70
CA LEU A 22 8.01 -19.72 -2.50
C LEU A 22 7.86 -18.49 -1.62
N THR A 23 8.49 -17.37 -2.00
CA THR A 23 8.35 -16.09 -1.28
C THR A 23 7.78 -15.03 -2.22
N GLU A 24 6.65 -14.44 -1.83
CA GLU A 24 6.01 -13.34 -2.53
C GLU A 24 6.15 -12.06 -1.71
N LYS A 25 6.82 -11.05 -2.25
CA LYS A 25 6.93 -9.75 -1.60
C LYS A 25 5.68 -8.91 -1.85
N ILE A 26 5.20 -8.25 -0.79
CA ILE A 26 4.13 -7.26 -0.86
C ILE A 26 4.75 -5.92 -0.52
N GLU A 27 5.12 -5.19 -1.56
CA GLU A 27 5.68 -3.85 -1.47
C GLU A 27 4.66 -2.85 -2.01
N GLU A 28 4.71 -1.63 -1.49
CA GLU A 28 3.83 -0.57 -1.95
C GLU A 28 4.12 -0.23 -3.43
N PRO A 29 3.12 -0.32 -4.33
CA PRO A 29 3.30 0.12 -5.70
C PRO A 29 3.43 1.65 -5.78
N HIS A 30 4.22 2.13 -6.73
CA HIS A 30 4.35 3.57 -7.04
C HIS A 30 4.88 4.46 -5.88
N LYS A 31 5.81 3.97 -5.05
CA LYS A 31 6.45 4.76 -3.98
C LYS A 31 6.91 6.16 -4.43
N ILE A 32 7.53 6.25 -5.62
CA ILE A 32 8.01 7.51 -6.19
C ILE A 32 6.87 8.51 -6.38
N PHE A 33 5.74 8.06 -6.94
CA PHE A 33 4.57 8.91 -7.14
C PHE A 33 3.99 9.37 -5.80
N LYS A 34 3.92 8.48 -4.80
CA LYS A 34 3.45 8.85 -3.46
C LYS A 34 4.37 9.89 -2.81
N TYR A 35 5.69 9.76 -2.93
CA TYR A 35 6.63 10.77 -2.45
C TYR A 35 6.46 12.12 -3.17
N LEU A 36 6.26 12.10 -4.49
CA LEU A 36 6.03 13.32 -5.26
C LEU A 36 4.73 14.03 -4.83
N LEU A 37 3.62 13.28 -4.75
CA LEU A 37 2.34 13.82 -4.30
C LEU A 37 2.45 14.40 -2.88
N ASN A 38 3.14 13.69 -2.01
CA ASN A 38 3.36 14.11 -0.64
C ASN A 38 4.21 15.40 -0.56
N LEU A 39 5.23 15.55 -1.41
CA LEU A 39 6.00 16.79 -1.52
C LEU A 39 5.13 17.97 -1.96
N ILE A 40 4.21 17.76 -2.92
CA ILE A 40 3.26 18.79 -3.35
C ILE A 40 2.35 19.22 -2.20
N ILE A 41 1.83 18.26 -1.43
CA ILE A 41 0.99 18.55 -0.24
C ILE A 41 1.79 19.32 0.81
N PHE A 42 3.05 18.94 1.07
CA PHE A 42 3.92 19.64 2.02
C PHE A 42 4.17 21.10 1.63
N LEU A 43 4.54 21.33 0.36
CA LEU A 43 4.82 22.66 -0.16
C LEU A 43 3.56 23.53 -0.18
N GLY A 44 2.42 22.96 -0.60
CA GLY A 44 1.13 23.65 -0.56
C GLY A 44 0.70 24.00 0.86
N GLY A 45 0.82 23.06 1.80
CA GLY A 45 0.52 23.27 3.22
C GLY A 45 1.41 24.35 3.85
N SER A 46 2.71 24.30 3.56
CA SER A 46 3.68 25.31 4.00
C SER A 46 3.35 26.68 3.42
N GLY A 47 3.02 26.77 2.12
CA GLY A 47 2.62 28.01 1.47
C GLY A 47 1.37 28.63 2.09
N PHE A 48 0.33 27.83 2.37
CA PHE A 48 -0.86 28.31 3.06
C PHE A 48 -0.58 28.78 4.49
N LEU A 49 0.22 28.03 5.24
CA LEU A 49 0.57 28.40 6.61
C LEU A 49 1.37 29.71 6.64
N ILE A 50 2.37 29.86 5.76
CA ILE A 50 3.17 31.08 5.65
C ILE A 50 2.29 32.27 5.23
N THR A 51 1.36 32.08 4.29
CA THR A 51 0.44 33.14 3.85
C THR A 51 -0.49 33.59 4.99
N GLY A 52 -1.05 32.66 5.76
CA GLY A 52 -1.90 32.97 6.90
C GLY A 52 -1.15 33.68 8.02
N ILE A 53 0.08 33.26 8.34
CA ILE A 53 0.95 33.94 9.29
C ILE A 53 1.33 35.33 8.79
N SER A 54 1.68 35.46 7.49
CA SER A 54 2.01 36.75 6.87
C SER A 54 0.85 37.75 6.97
N SER A 55 -0.39 37.28 6.75
CA SER A 55 -1.62 38.08 6.88
C SER A 55 -1.86 38.54 8.32
N TYR A 56 -1.52 37.74 9.33
CA TYR A 56 -1.58 38.13 10.75
C TYR A 56 -0.56 39.22 11.10
N LEU A 57 0.67 39.09 10.60
CA LEU A 57 1.80 39.99 10.90
C LEU A 57 1.82 41.27 10.02
N GLY A 58 1.03 41.31 8.94
CA GLY A 58 1.05 42.42 7.97
C GLY A 58 2.38 42.53 7.20
N TYR A 59 3.18 41.45 7.17
CA TYR A 59 4.47 41.39 6.50
C TYR A 59 4.50 40.21 5.53
N ASN A 60 4.94 40.45 4.29
CA ASN A 60 5.06 39.41 3.28
C ASN A 60 6.38 38.63 3.52
N PHE A 61 6.29 37.44 4.11
CA PHE A 61 7.45 36.56 4.27
C PHE A 61 7.98 36.03 2.93
N ILE A 62 7.11 35.92 1.92
CA ILE A 62 7.44 35.47 0.57
C ILE A 62 7.06 36.61 -0.38
N ASN A 63 8.05 37.13 -1.12
CA ASN A 63 7.85 38.27 -2.01
C ASN A 63 6.94 37.98 -3.23
N ILE A 64 6.66 36.70 -3.48
CA ILE A 64 5.71 36.22 -4.52
C ILE A 64 4.25 36.28 -4.05
N LEU A 65 4.00 36.35 -2.73
CA LEU A 65 2.67 36.31 -2.15
C LEU A 65 2.32 37.68 -1.55
N ASN A 66 1.36 38.39 -2.14
CA ASN A 66 0.83 39.66 -1.62
C ASN A 66 -0.10 39.41 -0.40
N ALA A 67 0.46 38.88 0.68
CA ALA A 67 -0.29 38.55 1.89
C ALA A 67 -0.76 39.79 2.68
N LYS A 68 -0.18 40.97 2.42
CA LYS A 68 -0.63 42.27 2.97
C LYS A 68 -2.05 42.66 2.58
N GLU A 69 -2.54 42.21 1.43
CA GLU A 69 -3.88 42.52 0.94
C GLU A 69 -4.94 41.55 1.48
N ILE A 70 -4.51 40.46 2.13
CA ILE A 70 -5.40 39.42 2.65
C ILE A 70 -5.83 39.80 4.07
N LEU A 71 -7.14 39.94 4.27
CA LEU A 71 -7.73 40.09 5.60
C LEU A 71 -7.54 38.80 6.41
N PHE A 72 -6.89 38.93 7.58
CA PHE A 72 -6.59 37.79 8.44
C PHE A 72 -7.86 37.04 8.86
N PHE A 73 -8.92 37.77 9.22
CA PHE A 73 -10.23 37.20 9.49
C PHE A 73 -11.17 37.44 8.29
N PRO A 74 -11.83 36.40 7.73
CA PRO A 74 -11.76 34.96 8.07
C PRO A 74 -10.71 34.17 7.25
N GLN A 75 -10.17 34.77 6.19
CA GLN A 75 -9.42 34.06 5.15
C GLN A 75 -8.03 33.59 5.62
N GLY A 76 -7.27 34.45 6.31
CA GLY A 76 -5.94 34.10 6.84
C GLY A 76 -5.97 32.96 7.87
N ILE A 77 -6.97 32.94 8.76
CA ILE A 77 -7.20 31.84 9.71
C ILE A 77 -7.47 30.53 8.98
N THR A 78 -8.32 30.58 7.95
CA THR A 78 -8.66 29.42 7.14
C THR A 78 -7.41 28.86 6.44
N MET A 79 -6.53 29.73 5.93
CA MET A 79 -5.24 29.32 5.36
C MET A 79 -4.31 28.68 6.39
N CYS A 80 -4.24 29.21 7.63
CA CYS A 80 -3.47 28.59 8.70
C CYS A 80 -3.98 27.18 9.02
N PHE A 81 -5.30 27.01 9.09
CA PHE A 81 -5.94 25.73 9.39
C PHE A 81 -5.63 24.67 8.33
N TYR A 82 -5.91 24.97 7.06
CA TYR A 82 -5.61 24.05 5.95
C TYR A 82 -4.11 23.79 5.78
N GLY A 83 -3.27 24.82 5.99
CA GLY A 83 -1.82 24.68 5.97
C GLY A 83 -1.32 23.70 7.03
N THR A 84 -1.80 23.84 8.26
CA THR A 84 -1.44 22.95 9.38
C THR A 84 -1.86 21.51 9.11
N ILE A 85 -3.09 21.29 8.66
CA ILE A 85 -3.58 19.95 8.30
C ILE A 85 -2.73 19.35 7.17
N GLY A 86 -2.43 20.12 6.13
CA GLY A 86 -1.62 19.67 5.01
C GLY A 86 -0.21 19.23 5.44
N ILE A 87 0.43 20.01 6.32
CA ILE A 87 1.75 19.68 6.86
C ILE A 87 1.69 18.41 7.72
N VAL A 88 0.74 18.33 8.66
CA VAL A 88 0.58 17.15 9.53
C VAL A 88 0.31 15.89 8.70
N LEU A 89 -0.58 15.98 7.72
CA LEU A 89 -0.89 14.88 6.80
C LEU A 89 0.36 14.46 6.02
N SER A 90 1.13 15.42 5.51
CA SER A 90 2.32 15.13 4.74
C SER A 90 3.44 14.49 5.57
N ILE A 91 3.68 14.96 6.79
CA ILE A 91 4.66 14.37 7.69
C ILE A 91 4.29 12.92 7.99
N ASN A 92 3.02 12.65 8.33
CA ASN A 92 2.53 11.30 8.59
C ASN A 92 2.67 10.39 7.36
N GLN A 93 2.33 10.89 6.16
CA GLN A 93 2.45 10.10 4.94
C GLN A 93 3.91 9.80 4.59
N THR A 94 4.80 10.78 4.76
CA THR A 94 6.26 10.59 4.59
C THR A 94 6.74 9.48 5.52
N PHE A 95 6.34 9.53 6.79
CA PHE A 95 6.73 8.57 7.80
C PHE A 95 6.27 7.15 7.47
N ILE A 96 5.04 6.99 6.98
CA ILE A 96 4.49 5.69 6.56
C ILE A 96 5.30 5.09 5.41
N ILE A 97 5.55 5.88 4.36
CA ILE A 97 6.26 5.39 3.17
C ILE A 97 7.75 5.14 3.48
N PHE A 98 8.37 6.00 4.29
CA PHE A 98 9.77 5.88 4.69
C PHE A 98 10.02 4.59 5.48
N ASN A 99 9.14 4.29 6.43
CA ASN A 99 9.26 3.08 7.23
C ASN A 99 8.74 1.82 6.52
N GLY A 100 8.11 1.94 5.34
CA GLY A 100 7.50 0.82 4.62
C GLY A 100 6.40 0.13 5.43
N ILE A 101 5.58 0.92 6.14
CA ILE A 101 4.52 0.39 7.00
C ILE A 101 3.45 -0.28 6.13
N GLY A 102 3.03 -1.49 6.50
CA GLY A 102 2.10 -2.32 5.73
C GLY A 102 2.76 -3.21 4.67
N GLU A 103 4.04 -2.99 4.37
CA GLU A 103 4.81 -3.87 3.49
C GLU A 103 5.15 -5.19 4.18
N GLY A 104 5.47 -6.21 3.40
CA GLY A 104 5.87 -7.48 3.97
C GLY A 104 6.03 -8.55 2.91
N TYR A 105 5.83 -9.80 3.31
CA TYR A 105 5.98 -10.94 2.42
C TYR A 105 5.12 -12.12 2.85
N ASN A 106 4.83 -12.99 1.90
CA ASN A 106 4.23 -14.29 2.12
C ASN A 106 5.31 -15.33 1.82
N GLU A 107 5.63 -16.19 2.78
CA GLU A 107 6.56 -17.30 2.62
C GLU A 107 5.80 -18.62 2.74
N PHE A 108 5.94 -19.49 1.74
CA PHE A 108 5.43 -20.85 1.74
C PHE A 108 6.63 -21.80 1.70
N ASN A 109 6.91 -22.47 2.81
CA ASN A 109 8.11 -23.28 2.99
C ASN A 109 7.76 -24.76 3.14
N LYS A 110 7.93 -25.53 2.05
CA LYS A 110 7.70 -26.99 2.03
C LYS A 110 8.70 -27.76 2.89
N SER A 111 9.94 -27.28 3.02
CA SER A 111 10.95 -27.94 3.86
C SER A 111 10.55 -27.94 5.33
N LYS A 112 10.01 -26.80 5.80
CA LYS A 112 9.57 -26.62 7.18
C LYS A 112 8.10 -27.00 7.40
N GLY A 113 7.32 -27.16 6.33
CA GLY A 113 5.89 -27.45 6.41
C GLY A 113 5.06 -26.28 6.92
N ILE A 114 5.53 -25.03 6.76
CA ILE A 114 4.86 -23.82 7.27
C ILE A 114 4.56 -22.80 6.19
N MET A 115 3.44 -22.10 6.34
CA MET A 115 3.10 -20.84 5.71
C MET A 115 3.31 -19.72 6.72
N LYS A 116 4.01 -18.66 6.31
CA LYS A 116 4.22 -17.46 7.10
C LYS A 116 3.78 -16.23 6.32
N ILE A 117 2.94 -15.41 6.93
CA ILE A 117 2.51 -14.11 6.41
C ILE A 117 3.06 -13.04 7.36
N PHE A 118 4.00 -12.26 6.85
CA PHE A 118 4.58 -11.14 7.59
C PHE A 118 4.09 -9.82 7.02
N ARG A 119 3.64 -8.91 7.88
CA ARG A 119 3.37 -7.51 7.54
C ARG A 119 4.01 -6.60 8.58
N LYS A 120 4.74 -5.61 8.10
CA LYS A 120 5.41 -4.61 8.91
C LYS A 120 4.39 -3.65 9.50
N GLY A 121 4.40 -3.52 10.81
CA GLY A 121 3.52 -2.61 11.52
C GLY A 121 4.07 -1.19 11.63
N PHE A 122 3.31 -0.34 12.30
CA PHE A 122 3.77 1.00 12.65
C PHE A 122 4.89 0.91 13.70
N PRO A 123 6.04 1.59 13.54
CA PRO A 123 7.17 1.45 14.45
C PRO A 123 6.75 1.63 15.92
N GLY A 124 6.90 0.56 16.70
CA GLY A 124 6.40 0.45 18.06
C GLY A 124 6.68 -0.94 18.63
N LYS A 125 6.20 -1.22 19.85
CA LYS A 125 6.32 -2.56 20.45
C LYS A 125 5.28 -3.51 19.83
N ASN A 126 5.74 -4.65 19.32
CA ASN A 126 4.91 -5.74 18.77
C ASN A 126 3.88 -5.28 17.71
N SER A 127 4.28 -4.32 16.88
CA SER A 127 3.45 -3.78 15.82
C SER A 127 3.37 -4.70 14.59
N ASP A 128 4.41 -5.50 14.38
CA ASP A 128 4.53 -6.36 13.22
C ASP A 128 3.57 -7.54 13.36
N ILE A 129 2.90 -7.86 12.24
CA ILE A 129 1.96 -8.96 12.16
C ILE A 129 2.71 -10.15 11.57
N ASP A 130 2.89 -11.20 12.37
CA ASP A 130 3.49 -12.47 11.95
C ASP A 130 2.47 -13.59 12.17
N ILE A 131 1.91 -14.11 11.08
CA ILE A 131 0.89 -15.15 11.10
C ILE A 131 1.51 -16.43 10.51
N ILE A 132 1.55 -17.49 11.32
CA ILE A 132 2.18 -18.76 10.94
C ILE A 132 1.14 -19.89 11.03
N TYR A 133 1.04 -20.68 9.98
CA TYR A 133 0.18 -21.86 9.89
C TYR A 133 0.92 -23.05 9.29
N SER A 134 0.47 -24.27 9.57
CA SER A 134 0.99 -25.45 8.88
C SER A 134 0.47 -25.50 7.44
N LEU A 135 1.31 -25.94 6.51
CA LEU A 135 0.89 -26.18 5.13
C LEU A 135 -0.17 -27.28 5.03
N ASN A 136 -0.20 -28.22 5.98
CA ASN A 136 -1.18 -29.31 6.01
C ASN A 136 -2.60 -28.82 6.36
N ASP A 137 -2.71 -27.65 6.99
CA ASP A 137 -4.00 -27.07 7.37
C ASP A 137 -4.65 -26.30 6.20
N ILE A 138 -3.93 -26.12 5.09
CA ILE A 138 -4.42 -25.41 3.91
C ILE A 138 -5.26 -26.37 3.06
N GLU A 139 -6.54 -26.07 2.89
CA GLU A 139 -7.47 -26.91 2.12
C GLU A 139 -7.56 -26.50 0.66
N ALA A 140 -7.57 -25.18 0.42
CA ALA A 140 -7.79 -24.61 -0.90
C ALA A 140 -7.29 -23.16 -0.95
N ILE A 141 -7.15 -22.67 -2.18
CA ILE A 141 -6.99 -21.24 -2.43
C ILE A 141 -8.27 -20.74 -3.07
N ARG A 142 -8.89 -19.72 -2.49
CA ARG A 142 -10.10 -19.10 -3.02
C ARG A 142 -9.76 -17.79 -3.72
N LEU A 143 -10.30 -17.63 -4.92
CA LEU A 143 -10.26 -16.37 -5.65
C LEU A 143 -11.58 -15.60 -5.45
N ASP A 144 -11.52 -14.35 -5.01
CA ASP A 144 -12.69 -13.47 -4.85
C ASP A 144 -12.54 -12.24 -5.74
N ILE A 145 -13.46 -12.07 -6.68
CA ILE A 145 -13.50 -10.95 -7.61
C ILE A 145 -14.81 -10.21 -7.38
N LYS A 146 -14.73 -9.05 -6.75
CA LYS A 146 -15.88 -8.18 -6.52
C LYS A 146 -15.80 -7.00 -7.46
N THR A 147 -16.73 -6.96 -8.42
CA THR A 147 -16.89 -5.85 -9.35
C THR A 147 -18.02 -4.96 -8.86
N GLU A 148 -17.66 -3.82 -8.27
CA GLU A 148 -18.57 -2.72 -7.97
C GLU A 148 -18.56 -1.70 -9.12
N LEU A 149 -19.52 -0.76 -9.13
CA LEU A 149 -19.79 0.16 -10.25
C LEU A 149 -18.56 0.97 -10.72
N PHE A 150 -17.63 1.27 -9.82
CA PHE A 150 -16.40 2.03 -10.11
C PHE A 150 -15.12 1.38 -9.56
N ASN A 151 -15.21 0.18 -8.99
CA ASN A 151 -14.08 -0.46 -8.32
C ASN A 151 -14.14 -1.98 -8.46
N THR A 152 -13.07 -2.57 -8.96
CA THR A 152 -12.91 -4.03 -9.02
C THR A 152 -11.86 -4.42 -8.00
N ARG A 153 -12.31 -5.09 -6.92
CA ARG A 153 -11.43 -5.65 -5.90
C ARG A 153 -11.15 -7.10 -6.23
N GLN A 154 -9.88 -7.45 -6.30
CA GLN A 154 -9.42 -8.81 -6.57
C GLN A 154 -8.61 -9.28 -5.37
N ASN A 155 -9.11 -10.30 -4.69
CA ASN A 155 -8.50 -10.85 -3.49
C ASN A 155 -8.20 -12.34 -3.67
N ILE A 156 -7.04 -12.77 -3.21
CA ILE A 156 -6.69 -14.19 -3.10
C ILE A 156 -6.68 -14.56 -1.61
N PHE A 157 -7.42 -15.61 -1.28
CA PHE A 157 -7.54 -16.12 0.07
C PHE A 157 -6.97 -17.53 0.18
N VAL A 158 -6.37 -17.83 1.33
CA VAL A 158 -6.03 -19.20 1.72
C VAL A 158 -7.11 -19.70 2.67
N CYS A 159 -7.80 -20.77 2.28
CA CYS A 159 -8.78 -21.46 3.12
C CYS A 159 -8.04 -22.41 4.07
N ILE A 160 -8.18 -22.17 5.37
CA ILE A 160 -7.54 -22.97 6.42
C ILE A 160 -8.61 -23.80 7.13
N LYS A 161 -8.30 -25.07 7.41
CA LYS A 161 -9.22 -25.99 8.08
C LYS A 161 -9.70 -25.44 9.43
N GLY A 162 -11.02 -25.26 9.56
CA GLY A 162 -11.68 -24.81 10.79
C GLY A 162 -11.39 -23.36 11.20
N LYS A 163 -10.84 -22.53 10.29
CA LYS A 163 -10.50 -21.12 10.55
C LYS A 163 -11.04 -20.20 9.44
N PRO A 164 -11.19 -18.90 9.72
CA PRO A 164 -11.58 -17.94 8.67
C PRO A 164 -10.53 -17.88 7.57
N ASP A 165 -11.00 -17.62 6.34
CA ASP A 165 -10.13 -17.51 5.18
C ASP A 165 -9.19 -16.31 5.31
N LEU A 166 -7.90 -16.54 5.07
CA LEU A 166 -6.86 -15.53 5.26
C LEU A 166 -6.52 -14.87 3.93
N PRO A 167 -6.73 -13.55 3.75
CA PRO A 167 -6.33 -12.86 2.54
C PRO A 167 -4.80 -12.80 2.45
N ILE A 168 -4.23 -13.45 1.44
CA ILE A 168 -2.78 -13.40 1.17
C ILE A 168 -2.41 -12.24 0.25
N LEU A 169 -3.32 -11.86 -0.65
CA LEU A 169 -3.14 -10.78 -1.60
C LEU A 169 -4.45 -10.01 -1.74
N GLN A 170 -4.36 -8.70 -1.58
CA GLN A 170 -5.47 -7.77 -1.79
C GLN A 170 -5.03 -6.75 -2.83
N LEU A 171 -5.66 -6.78 -4.01
CA LEU A 171 -5.35 -5.84 -5.08
C LEU A 171 -6.40 -4.74 -5.12
N ASN A 172 -5.94 -3.52 -4.87
CA ASN A 172 -6.75 -2.30 -5.03
C ASN A 172 -6.77 -1.81 -6.49
N THR A 173 -5.81 -2.25 -7.29
CA THR A 173 -5.76 -1.98 -8.74
C THR A 173 -6.06 -3.28 -9.49
N PRO A 174 -7.11 -3.32 -10.33
CA PRO A 174 -7.46 -4.53 -11.03
C PRO A 174 -6.36 -4.94 -12.02
N ILE A 175 -5.94 -6.19 -11.93
CA ILE A 175 -5.07 -6.82 -12.93
C ILE A 175 -5.92 -7.65 -13.90
N LYS A 176 -5.32 -8.06 -15.02
CA LYS A 176 -5.98 -8.93 -15.99
C LYS A 176 -6.34 -10.24 -15.31
N LEU A 177 -7.58 -10.71 -15.53
CA LEU A 177 -8.10 -11.94 -14.94
C LEU A 177 -7.17 -13.14 -15.19
N ARG A 178 -6.65 -13.26 -16.41
CA ARG A 178 -5.69 -14.31 -16.77
C ARG A 178 -4.42 -14.31 -15.91
N GLU A 179 -3.88 -13.13 -15.57
CA GLU A 179 -2.69 -13.05 -14.73
C GLU A 179 -3.00 -13.46 -13.28
N LEU A 180 -4.19 -13.10 -12.80
CA LEU A 180 -4.68 -13.47 -11.49
C LEU A 180 -4.93 -14.98 -11.37
N GLU A 181 -5.54 -15.59 -12.38
CA GLU A 181 -5.74 -17.04 -12.51
C GLU A 181 -4.41 -17.79 -12.61
N ASP A 182 -3.45 -17.29 -13.41
CA ASP A 182 -2.12 -17.87 -13.54
C ASP A 182 -1.38 -17.84 -12.19
N ARG A 183 -1.46 -16.74 -11.44
CA ARG A 183 -0.86 -16.63 -10.10
C ARG A 183 -1.52 -17.62 -9.13
N THR A 184 -2.84 -17.68 -9.11
CA THR A 184 -3.62 -18.57 -8.25
C THR A 184 -3.30 -20.04 -8.56
N SER A 185 -3.25 -20.40 -9.84
CA SER A 185 -2.95 -21.76 -10.31
C SER A 185 -1.52 -22.18 -9.98
N LYS A 186 -0.55 -21.27 -10.12
CA LYS A 186 0.84 -21.51 -9.70
C LYS A 186 0.95 -21.76 -8.20
N LEU A 187 0.27 -20.95 -7.39
CA LEU A 187 0.27 -21.11 -5.94
C LEU A 187 -0.42 -22.43 -5.51
N ALA A 188 -1.54 -22.77 -6.14
CA ALA A 188 -2.25 -24.02 -5.89
C ALA A 188 -1.43 -25.25 -6.27
N SER A 189 -0.80 -25.21 -7.44
CA SER A 189 0.13 -26.25 -7.92
C SER A 189 1.35 -26.36 -7.01
N PHE A 190 1.85 -25.24 -6.49
CA PHE A 190 2.92 -25.26 -5.51
C PHE A 190 2.45 -25.94 -4.21
N LEU A 191 1.27 -25.61 -3.70
CA LEU A 191 0.78 -26.17 -2.42
C LEU A 191 0.14 -27.57 -2.55
N ASN A 192 -0.08 -28.08 -3.78
CA ASN A 192 -0.86 -29.29 -4.07
C ASN A 192 -2.28 -29.24 -3.50
N VAL A 193 -2.94 -28.08 -3.58
CA VAL A 193 -4.31 -27.86 -3.09
C VAL A 193 -5.24 -27.46 -4.23
N SER A 194 -6.55 -27.62 -4.01
CA SER A 194 -7.56 -27.22 -5.00
C SER A 194 -7.71 -25.70 -5.08
N VAL A 195 -8.08 -25.20 -6.27
CA VAL A 195 -8.52 -23.81 -6.45
C VAL A 195 -10.03 -23.77 -6.32
N LYS A 196 -10.55 -22.96 -5.40
CA LYS A 196 -11.98 -22.63 -5.31
C LYS A 196 -12.22 -21.34 -6.10
N GLY A 197 -12.76 -21.47 -7.31
CA GLY A 197 -13.36 -20.36 -8.05
C GLY A 197 -14.77 -20.07 -7.51
N ILE A 198 -15.18 -18.81 -7.58
CA ILE A 198 -16.58 -18.39 -7.38
C ILE A 198 -17.33 -18.54 -8.69
#